data_AF-X1EPH8-F1
#
_entry.id   AF-X1EPH8-F1
#
_cell.length_a   1.000
_cell.length_b   1.000
_cell.length_c   1.000
_cell.angle_alpha   90.00
_cell.angle_beta   90.00
_cell.angle_gamma   90.00
#
_symmetry.space_group_name_H-M   'P 1'
#
loop_
_entity.id
_entity.type
_entity.pdbx_description
1 polymer ?
#
loop_
_entity_poly.entity_id
_entity_poly.type
_entity_poly.pdbx_seq_one_letter_code
_entity_poly.pdbx_strand_id
1 'polypeptide(L)' 'MKILITPRSFASFSDKPLKMLTERDYKIKRNNTGRPYKKEEMLKLIRDVDGIIIGIDELSAEIIEEANALKVISKYGIG' A
#
# COMPACT_ATOMS: atom_id res chain seq x y z
N MET A 1 -10.15 1.74 8.25
CA MET A 1 -9.47 0.72 7.38
C MET A 1 -7.96 0.90 7.49
N LYS A 2 -7.17 -0.16 7.31
CA LYS A 2 -5.70 -0.14 7.26
C LYS A 2 -5.24 -0.09 5.80
N ILE A 3 -4.51 0.94 5.43
CA ILE A 3 -4.10 1.19 4.04
C ILE A 3 -2.57 1.18 3.95
N LEU A 4 -2.03 0.31 3.11
CA LEU A 4 -0.60 0.27 2.77
C LEU A 4 -0.32 1.14 1.55
N ILE A 5 0.65 2.04 1.66
CA ILE A 5 1.10 2.90 0.58
C ILE A 5 2.57 2.60 0.31
N THR A 6 2.84 1.91 -0.80
CA THR A 6 4.19 1.49 -1.17
C THR A 6 4.97 2.52 -2.00
N PRO A 7 4.35 3.34 -2.88
CA PRO A 7 5.08 4.36 -3.63
C PRO A 7 5.60 5.46 -2.70
N ARG A 8 6.92 5.65 -2.72
CA ARG A 8 7.61 6.68 -1.93
C ARG A 8 7.21 8.11 -2.33
N SER A 9 6.90 8.32 -3.61
CA SER A 9 6.47 9.61 -4.15
C SER A 9 4.97 9.90 -3.95
N PHE A 10 4.20 8.98 -3.35
CA PHE A 10 2.80 9.25 -3.07
C PHE A 10 2.68 10.49 -2.17
N ALA A 11 1.86 11.46 -2.58
CA ALA A 11 1.67 12.74 -1.90
C ALA A 11 2.93 13.63 -1.81
N SER A 12 3.93 13.46 -2.69
CA SER A 12 5.13 14.31 -2.70
C SER A 12 4.87 15.73 -3.18
N PHE A 13 3.86 15.93 -4.05
CA PHE A 13 3.51 17.23 -4.63
C PHE A 13 2.30 17.89 -3.95
N SER A 14 1.48 17.12 -3.24
CA SER A 14 0.31 17.61 -2.52
C SER A 14 -0.05 16.62 -1.41
N ASP A 15 -0.43 17.14 -0.25
CA ASP A 15 -0.92 16.37 0.90
C ASP A 15 -2.40 15.96 0.78
N LYS A 16 -3.14 16.52 -0.18
CA LYS A 16 -4.57 16.25 -0.44
C LYS A 16 -4.93 14.76 -0.43
N PRO A 17 -4.24 13.85 -1.16
CA PRO A 17 -4.60 12.44 -1.14
C PRO A 17 -4.38 11.78 0.23
N LEU A 18 -3.40 12.23 1.03
CA LEU A 18 -3.25 11.75 2.41
C LEU A 18 -4.36 12.28 3.31
N LYS A 19 -4.70 13.57 3.19
CA LYS A 19 -5.81 14.19 3.92
C LYS A 19 -7.13 13.45 3.70
N MET A 20 -7.46 13.13 2.45
CA MET A 20 -8.66 12.37 2.10
C MET A 20 -8.74 10.99 2.78
N LEU A 21 -7.60 10.35 3.04
CA LEU A 21 -7.54 9.07 3.75
C LEU A 21 -7.62 9.28 5.27
N THR A 22 -6.89 10.25 5.82
CA THR A 22 -6.87 10.51 7.26
C THR A 22 -8.19 11.09 7.77
N GLU A 23 -8.88 11.92 6.98
CA GLU A 23 -10.21 12.47 7.30
C GLU A 23 -11.29 11.38 7.40
N ARG A 24 -11.03 10.18 6.89
CA ARG A 24 -11.90 9.00 7.02
C ARG A 24 -11.45 8.05 8.14
N ASP A 25 -10.54 8.50 9.00
CA ASP A 25 -9.94 7.71 10.09
C ASP A 25 -9.24 6.42 9.61
N TYR A 26 -8.67 6.45 8.39
CA TYR A 26 -7.90 5.33 7.89
C TYR A 26 -6.50 5.30 8.51
N LYS A 27 -6.08 4.10 8.96
CA LYS A 27 -4.74 3.85 9.49
C LYS A 27 -3.79 3.66 8.32
N ILE A 28 -2.93 4.63 8.08
CA ILE A 28 -2.02 4.63 6.93
C ILE A 28 -0.66 4.06 7.34
N LYS A 29 -0.17 3.06 6.59
CA LYS A 29 1.21 2.57 6.67
C LYS A 29 1.96 2.94 5.40
N ARG A 30 3.01 3.75 5.53
CA ARG A 30 3.84 4.19 4.39
C ARG A 30 5.14 3.41 4.32
N ASN A 31 5.63 3.23 3.09
CA ASN A 31 6.96 2.69 2.86
C ASN A 31 8.05 3.72 3.16
N ASN A 32 8.81 3.46 4.24
CA ASN A 32 9.94 4.28 4.68
C ASN A 32 11.30 3.61 4.45
N THR A 33 11.36 2.50 3.70
CA THR A 33 12.61 1.73 3.48
C THR A 33 13.52 2.33 2.40
N GLY A 34 13.04 3.32 1.66
CA GLY A 34 13.79 3.93 0.55
C GLY A 34 13.87 3.07 -0.71
N ARG A 35 13.27 1.88 -0.75
CA ARG A 35 13.22 0.97 -1.92
C ARG A 35 11.87 0.25 -2.02
N PRO A 36 11.56 -0.44 -3.13
CA PRO A 36 10.44 -1.39 -3.16
C PRO A 36 10.62 -2.45 -2.07
N TYR A 37 9.50 -2.93 -1.54
CA TYR A 37 9.49 -4.05 -0.61
C TYR A 37 9.95 -5.33 -1.30
N LYS A 38 10.71 -6.14 -0.57
CA LYS A 38 10.97 -7.52 -0.94
C LYS A 38 9.71 -8.35 -0.69
N LYS A 39 9.62 -9.50 -1.35
CA LYS A 39 8.52 -10.45 -1.20
C LYS A 39 8.23 -10.78 0.27
N GLU A 40 9.25 -11.06 1.07
CA GLU A 40 9.08 -11.44 2.48
C GLU A 40 8.58 -10.29 3.35
N GLU A 41 8.92 -9.05 2.99
CA GLU A 41 8.41 -7.85 3.66
C GLU A 41 6.94 -7.67 3.28
N MET A 42 6.59 -7.81 1.99
CA MET A 42 5.22 -7.68 1.52
C MET A 42 4.29 -8.74 2.12
N LEU A 43 4.71 -10.01 2.18
CA LEU A 43 3.96 -11.10 2.80
C LEU A 43 3.59 -10.80 4.26
N LYS A 44 4.47 -10.15 5.02
CA LYS A 44 4.19 -9.74 6.41
C LYS A 44 3.21 -8.57 6.47
N LEU A 45 3.30 -7.63 5.53
CA LEU A 45 2.49 -6.42 5.53
C LEU A 45 1.06 -6.67 5.02
N ILE A 46 0.92 -7.50 3.98
CA ILE A 46 -0.34 -7.67 3.26
C ILE A 46 -1.43 -8.37 4.09
N ARG A 47 -1.02 -9.18 5.07
CA ARG A 47 -1.92 -9.94 5.96
C ARG A 47 -2.80 -9.05 6.84
N ASP A 48 -2.39 -7.81 7.11
CA ASP A 48 -3.05 -6.90 8.05
C ASP A 48 -3.52 -5.59 7.40
N VAL A 49 -3.82 -5.60 6.09
CA VAL A 49 -4.26 -4.39 5.37
C VAL A 49 -5.58 -4.63 4.65
N ASP A 50 -6.46 -3.62 4.71
CA ASP A 50 -7.73 -3.61 4.00
C ASP A 50 -7.58 -3.15 2.54
N GLY A 51 -6.54 -2.36 2.25
CA GLY A 51 -6.30 -1.83 0.92
C GLY A 51 -4.83 -1.48 0.70
N ILE A 52 -4.40 -1.54 -0.56
CA ILE A 52 -3.03 -1.20 -0.96
C ILE A 52 -3.03 -0.22 -2.13
N ILE A 53 -2.22 0.84 -2.01
CA ILE A 53 -1.79 1.68 -3.12
C ILE A 53 -0.39 1.21 -3.49
N ILE A 54 -0.25 0.58 -4.66
CA ILE A 54 0.95 -0.14 -5.05
C ILE A 54 1.71 0.57 -6.17
N GLY A 55 3.02 0.72 -5.97
CA GLY A 55 3.96 1.33 -6.92
C GLY A 55 4.52 0.30 -7.89
N ILE A 56 5.85 0.16 -7.88
CA ILE A 56 6.58 -0.83 -8.69
C ILE A 56 6.86 -2.12 -7.91
N ASP A 57 6.35 -2.23 -6.70
CA ASP A 57 6.47 -3.42 -5.86
C ASP A 57 5.75 -4.59 -6.53
N GLU A 58 6.37 -5.77 -6.44
CA GLU A 58 5.77 -7.00 -6.94
C GLU A 58 4.59 -7.41 -6.04
N LEU A 59 3.48 -7.79 -6.68
CA LEU A 59 2.30 -8.36 -6.02
C LEU A 59 1.93 -9.66 -6.73
N SER A 60 2.67 -10.73 -6.41
CA SER A 60 2.46 -12.05 -6.98
C SER A 60 1.23 -12.75 -6.39
N ALA A 61 0.77 -13.83 -7.05
CA ALA A 61 -0.36 -14.63 -6.58
C ALA A 61 -0.19 -15.09 -5.13
N GLU A 62 1.00 -15.57 -4.76
CA GLU A 62 1.32 -15.98 -3.38
C GLU A 62 1.15 -14.85 -2.35
N ILE A 63 1.48 -13.61 -2.72
CA ILE A 63 1.28 -12.46 -1.84
C ILE A 63 -0.23 -12.16 -1.69
N ILE A 64 -0.98 -12.27 -2.77
CA ILE A 64 -2.44 -12.02 -2.78
C ILE A 64 -3.18 -13.11 -2.00
N GLU A 65 -2.76 -14.37 -2.09
CA GLU A 65 -3.33 -15.48 -1.33
C GLU A 65 -3.20 -15.28 0.18
N GLU A 66 -2.13 -14.61 0.63
CA GLU A 66 -1.91 -14.27 2.04
C GLU A 66 -2.66 -13.00 2.48
N ALA A 67 -3.30 -12.29 1.56
CA ALA A 67 -3.96 -11.00 1.77
C ALA A 67 -5.39 -11.15 2.33
N ASN A 68 -5.55 -11.82 3.47
CA ASN A 68 -6.85 -12.23 4.02
C ASN A 68 -7.88 -11.10 4.24
N ALA A 69 -7.42 -9.87 4.47
CA ALA A 69 -8.27 -8.71 4.72
C ALA A 69 -8.36 -7.74 3.53
N LEU A 70 -7.59 -7.98 2.46
CA LEU A 70 -7.42 -7.04 1.36
C LEU A 70 -8.67 -6.98 0.48
N LYS A 71 -9.21 -5.77 0.31
CA LYS A 71 -10.46 -5.52 -0.42
C LYS A 71 -10.23 -4.77 -1.74
N VAL A 72 -9.12 -4.04 -1.85
CA VAL A 72 -8.84 -3.19 -3.01
C VAL A 72 -7.34 -3.03 -3.25
N ILE A 73 -6.96 -3.09 -4.52
CA ILE A 73 -5.63 -2.77 -5.03
C ILE A 73 -5.77 -1.56 -5.94
N SER A 74 -5.01 -0.49 -5.67
CA SER A 74 -4.93 0.68 -6.51
C SER A 74 -3.52 0.82 -7.05
N LYS A 75 -3.37 0.74 -8.37
CA LYS A 75 -2.07 0.93 -9.02
C LYS A 75 -1.72 2.42 -9.05
N TYR A 76 -0.56 2.77 -8.50
CA TYR A 76 0.02 4.10 -8.63
C TYR A 76 0.87 4.15 -9.91
N GLY A 77 0.33 4.81 -10.93
CA GLY A 77 0.90 4.88 -12.28
C GLY A 77 0.01 4.16 -13.30
N ILE A 78 0.60 3.78 -14.43
CA ILE A 78 -0.06 3.01 -15.49
C ILE A 78 0.31 1.52 -15.36
N GLY A 79 -0.61 0.62 -15.72
CA GLY A 79 -0.44 -0.83 -15.63
C GLY A 79 -1.72 -1.53 -15.20
#